data_AF-A0A7C9ASN3-F1
#
_entry.id   AF-A0A7C9ASN3-F1
#
_cell.length_a   1.000
_cell.length_b   1.000
_cell.length_c   1.000
_cell.angle_alpha   90.00
_cell.angle_beta   90.00
_cell.angle_gamma   90.00
#
_symmetry.space_group_name_H-M   'P 1'
#
loop_
_entity.id
_entity.type
_entity.pdbx_description
1 polymer ?
#
loop_
_entity_poly.entity_id
_entity_poly.type
_entity_poly.pdbx_seq_one_letter_code
_entity_poly.pdbx_strand_id
1 'polypeptide(L)'
;MAILSDYEEEPQPQQQQQSQNVKNFSSTLDPSNPLGFLQSAFEFVAAESDFFSKDSSEKEVVNLVKKLREKRQGEELEKKKKKEQEAAASASSASASASKEVDPAPMEEDKD
;
A
#
# COMPACT_ATOMS: atom_id res chain seq x y z
N MET A 1 -55.64 34.68 34.97
CA MET A 1 -55.35 33.25 35.12
C MET A 1 -54.88 32.76 33.76
N ALA A 2 -53.62 32.32 33.66
CA ALA A 2 -53.06 31.81 32.41
C ALA A 2 -53.19 30.28 32.40
N ILE A 3 -53.93 29.76 31.44
CA ILE A 3 -53.90 28.35 31.03
C ILE A 3 -52.71 28.23 30.08
N LEU A 4 -51.55 27.83 30.58
CA LEU A 4 -50.48 27.28 29.75
C LEU A 4 -50.60 25.78 29.89
N SER A 5 -51.26 25.21 28.89
CA SER A 5 -51.45 23.77 28.70
C SER A 5 -50.13 23.03 28.89
N ASP A 6 -50.24 21.97 29.66
CA ASP A 6 -49.42 20.77 29.64
C ASP A 6 -48.90 20.52 28.21
N TYR A 7 -47.62 20.77 27.98
CA TYR A 7 -46.95 20.31 26.78
C TYR A 7 -46.44 18.91 27.10
N GLU A 8 -47.30 17.94 26.80
CA GLU A 8 -46.97 16.53 26.84
C GLU A 8 -45.81 16.32 25.85
N GLU A 9 -44.63 16.07 26.39
CA GLU A 9 -43.42 15.75 25.63
C GLU A 9 -43.70 14.43 24.89
N GLU A 10 -44.09 14.52 23.62
CA GLU A 10 -44.15 13.37 22.72
C GLU A 10 -42.83 12.62 22.85
N PRO A 11 -42.84 11.30 23.14
CA PRO A 11 -41.63 10.53 23.08
C PRO A 11 -41.12 10.64 21.64
N GLN A 12 -39.98 11.29 21.47
CA GLN A 12 -39.27 11.26 20.20
C GLN A 12 -39.27 9.81 19.72
N PRO A 13 -39.62 9.52 18.45
CA PRO A 13 -39.43 8.19 17.93
C PRO A 13 -37.96 7.89 18.18
N GLN A 14 -37.70 6.93 19.08
CA GLN A 14 -36.38 6.40 19.31
C GLN A 14 -35.81 6.23 17.92
N GLN A 15 -34.81 7.03 17.59
CA GLN A 15 -34.00 6.78 16.42
C GLN A 15 -33.52 5.36 16.67
N GLN A 16 -34.22 4.39 16.07
CA GLN A 16 -33.77 3.04 15.94
C GLN A 16 -32.44 3.26 15.25
N GLN A 17 -31.37 3.26 16.05
CA GLN A 17 -30.03 3.10 15.56
C GLN A 17 -30.13 1.77 14.84
N GLN A 18 -30.47 1.85 13.55
CA GLN A 18 -30.36 0.75 12.62
C GLN A 18 -28.90 0.40 12.78
N SER A 19 -28.67 -0.59 13.61
CA SER A 19 -27.36 -1.14 13.84
C SER A 19 -27.07 -1.73 12.48
N GLN A 20 -26.44 -0.94 11.62
CA GLN A 20 -25.98 -1.44 10.34
C GLN A 20 -25.10 -2.60 10.75
N ASN A 21 -25.60 -3.80 10.53
CA ASN A 21 -24.94 -5.03 10.91
C ASN A 21 -23.77 -5.12 9.93
N VAL A 22 -22.68 -4.42 10.27
CA VAL A 22 -21.45 -4.41 9.50
C VAL A 22 -20.92 -5.82 9.64
N LYS A 23 -21.15 -6.64 8.62
CA LYS A 23 -20.60 -7.99 8.61
C LYS A 23 -19.11 -7.89 8.39
N ASN A 24 -18.35 -8.51 9.29
CA ASN A 24 -16.90 -8.55 9.18
C ASN A 24 -16.49 -9.63 8.18
N PHE A 25 -15.53 -9.30 7.32
CA PHE A 25 -14.87 -10.28 6.46
C PHE A 25 -13.64 -10.86 7.15
N SER A 26 -13.49 -12.18 7.14
CA SER A 26 -12.30 -12.88 7.63
C SER A 26 -11.97 -14.02 6.67
N SER A 27 -10.72 -14.05 6.18
CA SER A 27 -10.17 -15.15 5.37
C SER A 27 -8.66 -15.21 5.55
N THR A 28 -8.08 -16.40 5.46
CA THR A 28 -6.64 -16.63 5.63
C THR A 28 -5.93 -16.57 4.28
N LEU A 29 -4.84 -15.80 4.20
CA LEU A 29 -3.97 -15.79 3.03
C LEU A 29 -3.00 -16.98 3.08
N ASP A 30 -3.24 -18.01 2.27
CA ASP A 30 -2.30 -19.09 2.04
C ASP A 30 -1.30 -18.71 0.93
N PRO A 31 0.01 -18.59 1.22
CA PRO A 31 1.02 -18.30 0.19
C PRO A 31 1.09 -19.33 -0.94
N SER A 32 0.67 -20.58 -0.68
CA SER A 32 0.64 -21.66 -1.68
C SER A 32 -0.54 -21.53 -2.64
N ASN A 33 -1.61 -20.85 -2.20
CA ASN A 33 -2.80 -20.59 -3.00
C ASN A 33 -3.36 -19.17 -2.73
N PRO A 34 -2.69 -18.12 -3.23
CA PRO A 34 -3.13 -16.75 -3.03
C PRO A 34 -4.46 -16.43 -3.72
N LEU A 35 -4.84 -17.21 -4.74
CA LEU A 35 -6.10 -17.03 -5.45
C LEU A 35 -7.30 -17.43 -4.59
N GLY A 36 -7.13 -18.44 -3.72
CA GLY A 36 -8.18 -18.87 -2.79
C GLY A 36 -8.64 -17.74 -1.86
N PHE A 37 -7.72 -16.94 -1.34
CA PHE A 37 -8.06 -15.76 -0.53
C PHE A 37 -8.90 -14.74 -1.32
N LEU A 38 -8.50 -14.46 -2.57
CA LEU A 38 -9.22 -13.52 -3.44
C LEU A 38 -10.62 -14.03 -3.77
N GLN A 39 -10.77 -15.33 -4.03
CA GLN A 39 -12.07 -15.95 -4.25
C GLN A 39 -12.99 -15.73 -3.04
N SER A 40 -12.53 -16.02 -1.82
CA SER A 40 -13.34 -15.77 -0.61
C SER A 40 -13.74 -14.29 -0.46
N ALA A 41 -12.84 -13.36 -0.80
CA ALA A 41 -13.16 -11.93 -0.77
C ALA A 41 -14.25 -11.57 -1.80
N PHE A 42 -14.16 -12.11 -3.01
CA PHE A 42 -15.20 -11.88 -4.03
C PHE A 42 -16.53 -12.53 -3.68
N GLU A 43 -16.53 -13.73 -3.09
CA GLU A 43 -17.76 -14.37 -2.60
C GLU A 43 -18.44 -13.54 -1.52
N PHE A 44 -17.68 -12.97 -0.58
CA PHE A 44 -18.21 -12.04 0.42
C PHE A 44 -18.81 -10.78 -0.22
N VAL A 45 -18.10 -10.18 -1.17
CA VAL A 45 -18.61 -9.00 -1.91
C VAL A 45 -19.89 -9.35 -2.68
N ALA A 46 -19.99 -10.54 -3.27
CA ALA A 46 -21.20 -10.98 -3.96
C ALA A 46 -22.38 -11.22 -3.00
N ALA A 47 -22.12 -11.67 -1.78
CA ALA A 47 -23.15 -11.88 -0.77
C ALA A 47 -23.65 -10.56 -0.15
N GLU A 48 -22.77 -9.57 0.01
CA GLU A 48 -23.06 -8.35 0.77
C GLU A 48 -23.31 -7.11 -0.10
N SER A 49 -23.02 -7.18 -1.40
CA SER A 49 -23.17 -6.04 -2.30
C SER A 49 -23.71 -6.46 -3.66
N ASP A 50 -24.27 -5.48 -4.38
CA ASP A 50 -24.68 -5.58 -5.76
C ASP A 50 -23.53 -5.32 -6.75
N PHE A 51 -22.28 -5.36 -6.29
CA PHE A 51 -21.12 -5.05 -7.12
C PHE A 51 -21.12 -5.90 -8.40
N PHE A 52 -21.36 -7.20 -8.31
CA PHE A 52 -21.35 -8.10 -9.48
C PHE A 52 -22.63 -8.04 -10.34
N SER A 53 -23.63 -7.24 -9.96
CA SER A 53 -24.84 -7.06 -10.77
C SER A 53 -24.62 -6.20 -12.02
N LYS A 54 -23.49 -5.48 -12.08
CA LYS A 54 -23.12 -4.62 -13.22
C LYS A 54 -22.20 -5.38 -14.16
N ASP A 55 -22.44 -5.26 -15.46
CA ASP A 55 -21.57 -5.85 -16.49
C ASP A 55 -20.16 -5.22 -16.52
N SER A 56 -19.96 -4.06 -15.87
CA SER A 56 -18.66 -3.39 -15.79
C SER A 56 -17.72 -3.98 -14.74
N SER A 57 -18.23 -4.76 -13.80
CA SER A 57 -17.50 -5.15 -12.59
C SER A 57 -16.28 -6.02 -12.89
N GLU A 58 -16.39 -6.91 -13.88
CA GLU A 58 -15.24 -7.68 -14.36
C GLU A 58 -14.14 -6.76 -14.93
N LYS A 59 -14.51 -5.77 -15.74
CA LYS A 59 -13.56 -4.81 -16.33
C LYS A 59 -12.88 -3.98 -15.26
N GLU A 60 -13.61 -3.58 -14.21
CA GLU A 60 -13.07 -2.83 -13.09
C GLU A 60 -12.01 -3.64 -12.32
N VAL A 61 -12.30 -4.91 -12.01
CA VAL A 61 -11.33 -5.81 -11.37
C VAL A 61 -10.10 -6.03 -12.25
N VAL A 62 -10.29 -6.30 -13.55
CA VAL A 62 -9.18 -6.46 -14.49
C VAL A 62 -8.31 -5.20 -14.55
N ASN A 63 -8.91 -4.01 -14.60
CA ASN A 63 -8.19 -2.75 -14.61
C ASN A 63 -7.41 -2.52 -13.31
N LEU A 64 -7.96 -2.90 -12.16
CA LEU A 64 -7.26 -2.84 -10.88
C LEU A 64 -6.01 -3.73 -10.88
N VAL A 65 -6.15 -4.97 -11.35
CA VAL A 65 -5.03 -5.93 -11.45
C VAL A 65 -3.96 -5.44 -12.42
N LYS A 66 -4.35 -4.88 -13.58
CA LYS A 66 -3.42 -4.28 -14.55
C LYS A 66 -2.61 -3.15 -13.93
N LYS A 67 -3.27 -2.18 -13.26
CA LYS A 67 -2.59 -1.06 -12.58
C LYS A 67 -1.60 -1.54 -11.51
N LEU A 68 -1.96 -2.56 -10.73
CA LEU A 68 -1.08 -3.15 -9.72
C LEU A 68 0.15 -3.82 -10.35
N ARG A 69 -0.04 -4.53 -11.46
CA ARG A 69 1.05 -5.14 -12.23
C ARG A 69 1.98 -4.08 -12.81
N GLU A 70 1.43 -3.04 -13.42
CA GLU A 70 2.20 -1.92 -13.99
C GLU A 70 3.01 -1.20 -12.92
N LYS A 71 2.43 -0.93 -11.74
CA LYS A 71 3.17 -0.35 -10.60
C LYS A 71 4.33 -1.25 -10.17
N ARG A 72 4.08 -2.55 -9.96
CA ARG A 72 5.12 -3.53 -9.60
C ARG A 72 6.24 -3.58 -10.63
N GLN A 73 5.91 -3.59 -11.91
CA GLN A 73 6.91 -3.64 -12.99
C GLN A 73 7.68 -2.32 -13.12
N GLY A 74 7.00 -1.18 -12.99
CA GLY A 74 7.62 0.14 -12.98
C GLY A 74 8.61 0.32 -11.83
N GLU A 75 8.22 -0.11 -10.63
CA GLU A 75 9.12 -0.12 -9.46
C GLU A 75 10.32 -1.08 -9.64
N GLU A 76 10.13 -2.21 -10.32
CA GLU A 76 11.23 -3.14 -10.60
C GLU A 76 12.21 -2.58 -11.65
N LEU A 77 11.69 -1.90 -12.68
CA LEU A 77 12.47 -1.19 -13.70
C LEU A 77 13.27 -0.03 -13.09
N GLU A 78 12.65 0.78 -12.23
CA GLU A 78 13.37 1.85 -11.53
C GLU A 78 14.44 1.32 -10.58
N LYS A 79 14.17 0.22 -9.86
CA LYS A 79 15.19 -0.44 -9.02
C LYS A 79 16.36 -0.98 -9.84
N LYS A 80 16.10 -1.58 -11.01
CA LYS A 80 17.17 -2.02 -11.93
C LYS A 80 17.99 -0.85 -12.44
N LYS A 81 17.35 0.25 -12.83
CA LYS A 81 18.03 1.45 -13.34
C LYS A 81 18.86 2.17 -12.27
N LYS A 82 18.39 2.23 -11.02
CA LYS A 82 19.17 2.74 -9.89
C LYS A 82 20.41 1.89 -9.62
N LYS A 83 20.26 0.56 -9.64
CA LYS A 83 21.36 -0.38 -9.40
C LYS A 83 22.44 -0.30 -10.49
N GLU A 84 22.04 -0.05 -11.73
CA GLU A 84 22.94 0.13 -12.87
C GLU A 84 23.67 1.49 -12.84
N GLN A 85 23.00 2.55 -12.37
CA GLN A 85 23.65 3.85 -12.13
C GLN A 85 24.65 3.82 -10.95
N GLU A 86 24.34 3.13 -9.86
CA GLU A 86 25.31 2.94 -8.76
C GLU A 86 26.52 2.10 -9.19
N ALA A 87 26.31 1.04 -9.98
CA ALA A 87 27.40 0.25 -10.54
C ALA A 87 28.30 1.08 -11.47
N ALA A 88 27.72 1.90 -12.35
CA ALA A 88 28.48 2.79 -13.23
C ALA A 88 29.24 3.90 -12.47
N ALA A 89 28.66 4.43 -11.39
CA ALA A 89 29.34 5.42 -10.54
C ALA A 89 30.53 4.81 -9.79
N SER A 90 30.41 3.57 -9.31
CA SER A 90 31.50 2.85 -8.62
C SER A 90 32.67 2.45 -9.54
N ALA A 91 32.39 2.19 -10.83
CA ALA A 91 33.42 1.90 -11.81
C ALA A 91 34.21 3.16 -12.24
N SER A 92 33.56 4.33 -12.25
CA SER A 92 34.20 5.62 -12.53
C SER A 92 35.15 6.07 -11.42
N SER A 93 34.80 5.83 -10.14
CA SER A 93 35.66 6.21 -9.01
C SER A 93 36.92 5.34 -8.87
N ALA A 94 36.88 4.08 -9.31
CA ALA A 94 38.04 3.18 -9.25
C ALA A 94 39.13 3.53 -10.29
N SER A 95 38.77 4.18 -11.40
CA SER A 95 39.75 4.60 -12.42
C SER A 95 40.46 5.92 -12.08
N ALA A 96 39.94 6.71 -11.13
CA ALA A 96 40.52 7.99 -10.73
C ALA A 96 41.60 7.86 -9.64
N SER A 97 41.63 6.76 -8.89
CA SER A 97 42.53 6.57 -7.75
C SER A 97 43.91 6.00 -8.13
N ALA A 98 44.13 5.57 -9.37
CA ALA A 98 45.39 4.94 -9.78
C ALA A 98 46.50 5.93 -10.21
N SER A 99 46.21 7.24 -10.29
CA SER A 99 47.15 8.22 -10.85
C SER A 99 47.84 9.13 -9.84
N LYS A 100 47.72 8.89 -8.52
CA LYS A 100 48.24 9.87 -7.54
C LYS A 100 48.68 9.30 -6.20
N GLU A 101 49.74 8.48 -6.17
CA GLU A 101 50.59 8.39 -4.98
C GLU A 101 51.93 7.70 -5.31
N VAL A 102 52.98 8.49 -5.57
CA VAL A 102 54.38 8.11 -5.33
C VAL A 102 55.05 9.33 -4.69
N ASP A 103 55.07 9.31 -3.34
CA ASP A 103 56.07 9.81 -2.36
C ASP A 103 56.63 11.26 -2.43
N PRO A 104 57.23 11.83 -1.33
CA PRO A 104 57.61 11.21 -0.06
C PRO A 104 57.29 11.98 1.25
N ALA A 105 57.28 11.24 2.37
CA ALA A 105 57.51 11.73 3.74
C ALA A 105 59.03 11.58 4.07
N PRO A 106 59.63 12.33 5.04
CA PRO A 106 59.32 12.16 6.46
C PRO A 106 59.35 13.45 7.32
N MET A 107 58.60 13.44 8.44
CA MET A 107 58.76 14.38 9.56
C MET A 107 59.51 13.72 10.72
N GLU A 108 60.05 14.60 11.56
CA GLU A 108 61.13 14.50 12.55
C GLU A 108 60.82 13.80 13.88
N GLU A 109 61.93 13.47 14.56
CA GLU A 109 62.23 13.55 16.00
C GLU A 109 61.25 12.94 17.02
N ASP A 110 61.75 11.94 17.77
CA ASP A 110 61.41 11.80 19.18
C ASP A 110 62.66 11.50 20.02
N LYS A 111 62.59 11.93 21.27
CA LYS A 111 63.65 12.33 22.20
C LYS A 111 63.95 11.19 23.18
N ASP A 112 65.23 11.00 23.51
CA ASP A 112 65.69 10.61 24.87
C ASP A 112 67.14 11.07 25.07
#